data_AF-A0A174HR61-F1
#
_entry.id   AF-A0A174HR61-F1
#
_cell.length_a   1.000
_cell.length_b   1.000
_cell.length_c   1.000
_cell.angle_alpha   90.00
_cell.angle_beta   90.00
_cell.angle_gamma   90.00
#
_symmetry.space_group_name_H-M   'P 1'
#
loop_
_entity.id
_entity.type
_entity.pdbx_description
1 polymer ?
#
loop_
_entity_poly.entity_id
_entity_poly.type
_entity_poly.pdbx_seq_one_letter_code
_entity_poly.pdbx_strand_id
1 'polypeptide(L)'
;MFGNDNEAKNEIAGEMFTFIANEIESYRSKFGTITPGILPVSGNTPFGLEVGALPSGRHAWKPLADGVSPNGGTDTEGPCAVLKSVSHLPHDRFVQGTFLNMKIEPEMLNSENGIMPHPCGRVYGIFYGTWKGCTG
;
A
#
# COMPACT_ATOMS: atom_id res chain seq x y z
N MET A 1 1.35 -9.88 9.66
CA MET A 1 1.81 -8.52 9.31
C MET A 1 0.60 -7.61 9.17
N PHE A 2 0.81 -6.34 8.85
CA PHE A 2 -0.24 -5.45 8.33
C PHE A 2 -0.85 -6.07 7.05
N GLY A 3 -2.16 -5.92 6.83
CA GLY A 3 -2.87 -6.51 5.69
C GLY A 3 -3.75 -7.74 5.98
N ASN A 4 -3.84 -8.17 7.25
CA ASN A 4 -4.57 -9.37 7.68
C ASN A 4 -5.64 -9.08 8.75
N ASP A 5 -6.30 -7.91 8.69
CA ASP A 5 -7.39 -7.51 9.62
C ASP A 5 -7.01 -7.66 11.11
N ASN A 6 -5.75 -7.41 11.45
CA ASN A 6 -5.23 -7.54 12.80
C ASN A 6 -5.13 -6.15 13.45
N GLU A 7 -6.04 -5.88 14.38
CA GLU A 7 -6.19 -4.57 15.03
C GLU A 7 -4.89 -4.02 15.59
N ALA A 8 -4.15 -4.79 16.40
CA ALA A 8 -2.89 -4.36 16.99
C ALA A 8 -1.84 -3.96 15.93
N LYS A 9 -1.80 -4.64 14.78
CA LYS A 9 -0.86 -4.29 13.69
C LYS A 9 -1.35 -3.09 12.88
N ASN A 10 -2.66 -2.94 12.74
CA ASN A 10 -3.27 -1.79 12.07
C ASN A 10 -3.07 -0.52 12.90
N GLU A 11 -3.19 -0.61 14.22
CA GLU A 11 -2.95 0.50 15.15
C GLU A 11 -1.52 1.01 15.06
N ILE A 12 -0.53 0.11 15.13
CA ILE A 12 0.89 0.47 14.96
C ILE A 12 1.14 1.15 13.60
N ALA A 13 0.51 0.65 12.53
CA ALA A 13 0.62 1.30 11.21
C ALA A 13 -0.01 2.70 11.23
N GLY A 14 -1.23 2.84 11.76
CA GLY A 14 -1.94 4.11 11.88
C GLY A 14 -1.16 5.14 12.69
N GLU A 15 -0.57 4.75 13.83
CA GLU A 15 0.29 5.61 14.64
C GLU A 15 1.52 6.08 13.87
N MET A 16 2.21 5.17 13.18
CA MET A 16 3.41 5.51 12.40
C MET A 16 3.08 6.50 11.26
N PHE A 17 1.98 6.27 10.54
CA PHE A 17 1.53 7.19 9.49
C PHE A 17 1.08 8.56 10.05
N THR A 18 0.41 8.56 11.21
CA THR A 18 0.02 9.77 11.92
C THR A 18 1.24 10.57 12.36
N PHE A 19 2.28 9.90 12.88
CA PHE A 19 3.53 10.52 13.25
C PHE A 19 4.23 11.18 12.06
N ILE A 20 4.34 10.47 10.94
CA ILE A 20 4.94 11.02 9.70
C ILE A 20 4.13 12.23 9.21
N ALA A 21 2.80 12.15 9.23
CA ALA A 21 1.94 13.26 8.82
C ALA A 21 2.12 14.49 9.74
N ASN A 22 2.15 14.29 11.07
CA ASN A 22 2.41 15.35 12.04
C ASN A 22 3.75 16.05 11.77
N GLU A 23 4.79 15.26 11.52
CA GLU A 23 6.13 15.77 11.25
C GLU A 23 6.13 16.60 9.96
N ILE A 24 5.58 16.08 8.86
CA ILE A 24 5.56 16.79 7.57
C ILE A 24 4.72 18.07 7.63
N GLU A 25 3.55 18.02 8.28
CA GLU A 25 2.64 19.17 8.43
C GLU A 25 3.21 20.25 9.36
N SER A 26 4.22 19.93 10.17
CA SER A 26 4.93 20.91 11.00
C SER A 26 5.75 21.91 10.17
N TYR A 27 6.15 21.52 8.95
CA TYR A 27 6.92 22.38 8.06
C TYR A 27 6.03 23.32 7.24
N ARG A 28 6.55 24.52 6.99
CA ARG A 28 5.90 25.55 6.16
C ARG A 28 6.79 25.90 4.98
N SER A 29 6.20 25.88 3.79
CA SER A 29 6.77 26.38 2.55
C SER A 29 6.24 27.78 2.24
N LYS A 30 6.82 28.43 1.23
CA LYS A 30 6.38 29.75 0.73
C LYS A 30 4.90 29.77 0.32
N PHE A 31 4.35 28.61 -0.05
CA PHE A 31 2.99 28.45 -0.56
C PHE A 31 2.02 27.83 0.45
N GLY A 32 2.44 27.60 1.70
CA GLY A 32 1.60 27.03 2.76
C GLY A 32 2.24 25.84 3.47
N THR A 33 1.42 25.10 4.22
CA THR A 33 1.81 23.86 4.91
C THR A 33 2.23 22.78 3.92
N ILE A 34 3.33 22.08 4.21
CA ILE A 34 3.71 20.91 3.42
C ILE A 34 2.76 19.76 3.78
N THR A 35 2.22 19.10 2.77
CA THR A 35 1.32 17.95 2.94
C THR A 35 2.04 16.65 2.59
N PRO A 36 1.75 15.53 3.28
CA PRO A 36 2.37 14.25 2.99
C PRO A 36 1.67 13.51 1.84
N GLY A 37 2.40 12.57 1.22
CA GLY A 37 1.91 11.65 0.19
C GLY A 37 2.66 10.33 0.25
N ILE A 38 1.97 9.22 -0.04
CA ILE A 38 2.56 7.86 -0.04
C ILE A 38 2.48 7.31 -1.46
N LEU A 39 3.46 7.69 -2.27
CA LEU A 39 3.51 7.42 -3.71
C LEU A 39 4.93 7.01 -4.11
N PRO A 40 5.38 5.79 -3.81
CA PRO A 40 6.75 5.39 -4.11
C PRO A 40 7.01 5.20 -5.60
N VAL A 41 5.97 5.07 -6.44
CA VAL A 41 6.08 4.79 -7.89
C VAL A 41 6.89 3.50 -8.12
N SER A 42 8.18 3.60 -8.43
CA SER A 42 9.11 2.47 -8.55
C SER A 42 10.28 2.55 -7.55
N GLY A 43 10.26 3.55 -6.67
CA GLY A 43 11.32 3.87 -5.70
C GLY A 43 11.47 2.85 -4.57
N ASN A 44 10.45 2.03 -4.31
CA ASN A 44 10.53 0.94 -3.33
C ASN A 44 11.63 -0.09 -3.66
N THR A 45 11.94 -0.26 -4.94
CA THR A 45 13.00 -1.17 -5.41
C THR A 45 14.40 -0.62 -5.14
N PRO A 46 14.80 0.57 -5.65
CA PRO A 46 16.12 1.12 -5.39
C PRO A 46 16.36 1.40 -3.90
N PHE A 47 15.37 1.92 -3.16
CA PHE A 47 15.55 2.07 -1.71
C PHE A 47 15.69 0.72 -0.99
N GLY A 48 15.01 -0.33 -1.46
CA GLY A 48 15.18 -1.67 -0.92
C GLY A 48 16.59 -2.24 -1.08
N LEU A 49 17.32 -1.81 -2.12
CA LEU A 49 18.73 -2.13 -2.36
C LEU A 49 19.70 -1.38 -1.45
N GLU A 50 19.25 -0.42 -0.65
CA GLU A 50 20.08 0.28 0.33
C GLU A 50 19.77 -0.18 1.77
N VAL A 51 18.71 -0.95 1.97
CA VAL A 51 18.26 -1.40 3.30
C VAL A 51 18.67 -2.86 3.56
N GLY A 52 19.34 -3.08 4.70
CA GLY A 52 19.69 -4.41 5.23
C GLY A 52 18.49 -5.24 5.71
N ALA A 53 18.71 -6.47 6.19
CA ALA A 53 17.61 -7.35 6.60
C ALA A 53 16.73 -6.70 7.69
N LEU A 54 15.41 -6.85 7.58
CA LEU A 54 14.44 -6.29 8.51
C LEU A 54 13.87 -7.36 9.45
N PRO A 55 13.47 -6.99 10.69
CA PRO A 55 12.86 -7.92 11.65
C PRO A 55 11.50 -8.46 11.19
N SER A 56 10.92 -7.89 10.12
CA SER A 56 9.75 -8.45 9.45
C SER A 56 10.04 -9.78 8.71
N GLY A 57 11.30 -10.22 8.63
CA GLY A 57 11.70 -11.38 7.84
C GLY A 57 12.08 -11.03 6.39
N ARG A 58 12.05 -9.75 6.01
CA ARG A 58 12.57 -9.29 4.72
C ARG A 58 14.09 -9.43 4.69
N HIS A 59 14.61 -10.17 3.70
CA HIS A 59 16.04 -10.27 3.45
C HIS A 59 16.66 -8.94 3.00
N ALA A 60 17.96 -8.78 3.22
CA ALA A 60 18.72 -7.61 2.76
C ALA A 60 18.62 -7.45 1.24
N TRP A 61 18.67 -6.20 0.76
CA TRP A 61 18.73 -5.87 -0.67
C TRP A 61 17.52 -6.33 -1.49
N LYS A 62 16.37 -6.57 -0.85
CA LYS A 62 15.10 -6.86 -1.53
C LYS A 62 14.23 -5.60 -1.64
N PRO A 63 13.31 -5.50 -2.61
CA PRO A 63 12.37 -4.38 -2.66
C PRO A 63 11.60 -4.19 -1.34
N LEU A 64 11.26 -2.94 -1.01
CA LEU A 64 10.34 -2.60 0.09
C LEU A 64 8.87 -2.75 -0.35
N ALA A 65 7.96 -2.67 0.62
CA ALA A 65 6.52 -2.59 0.36
C ALA A 65 6.19 -1.46 -0.63
N ASP A 66 5.19 -1.69 -1.47
CA ASP A 66 4.73 -0.70 -2.45
C ASP A 66 3.57 0.13 -1.88
N GLY A 67 3.88 1.34 -1.44
CA GLY A 67 2.91 2.32 -0.97
C GLY A 67 2.29 1.90 0.36
N VAL A 68 0.97 1.82 0.42
CA VAL A 68 0.23 1.27 1.58
C VAL A 68 -0.08 -0.22 1.41
N SER A 69 0.47 -0.87 0.38
CA SER A 69 0.27 -2.31 0.18
C SER A 69 1.00 -3.12 1.25
N PRO A 70 0.41 -4.24 1.72
CA PRO A 70 1.14 -5.22 2.53
C PRO A 70 2.41 -5.69 1.83
N ASN A 71 3.39 -6.18 2.61
CA ASN A 71 4.56 -6.83 2.02
C ASN A 71 4.11 -8.04 1.18
N GLY A 72 4.73 -8.22 0.02
CA GLY A 72 4.34 -9.27 -0.91
C GLY A 72 4.34 -10.66 -0.25
N GLY A 73 3.20 -11.34 -0.31
CA GLY A 73 3.01 -12.68 0.24
C GLY A 73 2.75 -12.73 1.75
N THR A 74 2.48 -11.58 2.38
CA THR A 74 2.15 -11.50 3.81
C THR A 74 0.65 -11.34 4.07
N ASP A 75 -0.11 -11.02 3.03
CA ASP A 75 -1.56 -10.93 2.95
C ASP A 75 -2.19 -12.31 2.72
N THR A 76 -2.53 -13.01 3.81
CA THR A 76 -3.06 -14.39 3.76
C THR A 76 -4.56 -14.48 3.99
N GLU A 77 -5.16 -13.45 4.58
CA GLU A 77 -6.60 -13.40 4.92
C GLU A 77 -7.47 -12.86 3.75
N GLY A 78 -6.86 -12.69 2.58
CA GLY A 78 -7.55 -12.26 1.36
C GLY A 78 -7.72 -10.75 1.20
N PRO A 79 -8.26 -10.30 0.05
CA PRO A 79 -8.29 -8.89 -0.35
C PRO A 79 -9.18 -8.02 0.56
N CYS A 80 -10.25 -8.58 1.11
CA CYS A 80 -11.11 -7.85 2.04
C CYS A 80 -10.36 -7.48 3.34
N ALA A 81 -9.50 -8.37 3.85
CA ALA A 81 -8.70 -8.11 5.05
C ALA A 81 -7.63 -7.04 4.79
N VAL A 82 -7.06 -7.02 3.57
CA VAL A 82 -6.15 -5.96 3.14
C VAL A 82 -6.85 -4.61 3.12
N LEU A 83 -8.03 -4.52 2.48
CA LEU A 83 -8.81 -3.29 2.42
C LEU A 83 -9.20 -2.77 3.80
N LYS A 84 -9.63 -3.66 4.71
CA LYS A 84 -9.91 -3.30 6.10
C LYS A 84 -8.65 -2.80 6.82
N SER A 85 -7.52 -3.47 6.68
CA SER A 85 -6.26 -3.02 7.28
C SER A 85 -5.87 -1.62 6.76
N VAL A 86 -5.98 -1.39 5.46
CA VAL A 86 -5.68 -0.11 4.83
C VAL A 86 -6.64 0.99 5.29
N SER A 87 -7.93 0.70 5.47
CA SER A 87 -8.90 1.71 5.91
C SER A 87 -8.66 2.27 7.33
N HIS A 88 -7.80 1.64 8.13
CA HIS A 88 -7.39 2.17 9.43
C HIS A 88 -6.35 3.29 9.33
N LEU A 89 -5.78 3.54 8.15
CA LEU A 89 -4.81 4.60 7.94
C LEU A 89 -5.50 5.97 7.83
N PRO A 90 -4.87 7.07 8.30
CA PRO A 90 -5.44 8.42 8.25
C PRO A 90 -5.35 9.01 6.84
N HIS A 91 -6.10 8.44 5.89
CA HIS A 91 -6.07 8.80 4.46
C HIS A 91 -6.41 10.27 4.19
N ASP A 92 -7.22 10.89 5.05
CA ASP A 92 -7.63 12.31 4.98
C ASP A 92 -6.44 13.27 5.07
N ARG A 93 -5.37 12.87 5.77
CA ARG A 93 -4.16 13.68 5.94
C ARG A 93 -3.18 13.56 4.78
N PHE A 94 -3.23 12.46 4.03
CA PHE A 94 -2.38 12.23 2.86
C PHE A 94 -3.01 12.80 1.59
N VAL A 95 -3.15 14.13 1.56
CA VAL A 95 -3.86 14.87 0.50
C VAL A 95 -3.24 14.68 -0.89
N GLN A 96 -1.93 14.39 -0.97
CA GLN A 96 -1.27 14.10 -2.25
C GLN A 96 -1.68 12.73 -2.82
N GLY A 97 -2.25 11.86 -1.99
CA GLY A 97 -2.71 10.53 -2.38
C GLY A 97 -1.99 9.40 -1.64
N THR A 98 -2.65 8.25 -1.65
CA THR A 98 -2.12 6.97 -1.15
C THR A 98 -2.30 5.91 -2.23
N PHE A 99 -1.33 5.01 -2.34
CA PHE A 99 -1.30 4.01 -3.43
C PHE A 99 -1.30 2.58 -2.88
N LEU A 100 -2.27 1.78 -3.33
CA LEU A 100 -2.45 0.37 -2.99
C LEU A 100 -2.46 -0.45 -4.29
N ASN A 101 -1.58 -1.44 -4.40
CA ASN A 101 -1.66 -2.43 -5.47
C ASN A 101 -2.31 -3.70 -4.95
N MET A 102 -3.31 -4.18 -5.69
CA MET A 102 -3.86 -5.52 -5.50
C MET A 102 -3.72 -6.30 -6.81
N LYS A 103 -3.05 -7.44 -6.74
CA LYS A 103 -2.98 -8.38 -7.86
C LYS A 103 -4.10 -9.39 -7.72
N ILE A 104 -4.98 -9.44 -8.71
CA ILE A 104 -6.10 -10.37 -8.77
C ILE A 104 -5.82 -11.36 -9.90
N GLU A 105 -5.99 -12.66 -9.62
CA GLU A 105 -5.86 -13.71 -10.62
C GLU A 105 -7.02 -13.58 -11.65
N PRO A 106 -6.76 -13.57 -12.96
CA PRO A 106 -7.81 -13.37 -13.97
C PRO A 106 -8.94 -14.41 -13.90
N GLU A 107 -8.64 -15.64 -13.50
CA GLU A 107 -9.63 -16.71 -13.37
C GLU A 107 -10.70 -16.39 -12.31
N MET A 108 -10.34 -15.67 -11.24
CA MET A 108 -11.30 -15.22 -10.24
C MET A 108 -12.36 -14.30 -10.85
N LEU A 109 -11.96 -13.41 -11.74
CA LEU A 109 -12.85 -12.44 -12.40
C LEU A 109 -13.77 -13.07 -13.46
N ASN A 110 -13.45 -14.27 -13.94
CA ASN A 110 -14.23 -14.97 -14.97
C ASN A 110 -15.36 -15.83 -14.39
N SER A 111 -15.42 -15.98 -13.07
CA SER A 111 -16.50 -16.69 -12.39
C SER A 111 -17.64 -15.73 -12.06
N GLU A 112 -18.91 -16.18 -12.16
CA GLU A 112 -20.06 -15.38 -11.71
C GLU A 112 -19.87 -14.91 -10.26
N ASN A 113 -19.28 -15.75 -9.40
CA ASN A 113 -18.98 -15.42 -8.00
C ASN A 113 -17.94 -14.30 -7.82
N GLY A 114 -17.02 -14.10 -8.77
CA GLY A 114 -16.00 -13.05 -8.70
C GLY A 114 -16.47 -11.68 -9.21
N ILE A 115 -17.55 -11.64 -9.99
CA ILE A 115 -18.17 -10.40 -10.50
C ILE A 115 -19.27 -9.91 -9.55
N MET A 116 -19.82 -10.80 -8.73
CA MET A 116 -20.84 -10.48 -7.73
C MET A 116 -20.30 -9.51 -6.67
N PRO A 117 -21.13 -8.58 -6.17
CA PRO A 117 -20.73 -7.64 -5.12
C PRO A 117 -20.36 -8.42 -3.85
N HIS A 118 -19.06 -8.51 -3.58
CA HIS A 118 -18.53 -9.09 -2.34
C HIS A 118 -18.83 -8.15 -1.16
N PRO A 119 -19.00 -8.66 0.09
CA PRO A 119 -19.32 -7.83 1.26
C PRO A 119 -18.30 -6.72 1.55
N CYS A 120 -17.08 -6.83 1.02
CA CYS A 120 -16.03 -5.82 1.17
C CYS A 120 -15.98 -4.76 0.06
N GLY A 121 -16.98 -4.74 -0.83
CA GLY A 121 -17.14 -3.72 -1.87
C GLY A 121 -16.90 -4.24 -3.28
N ARG A 122 -17.19 -3.38 -4.26
CA ARG A 122 -16.98 -3.65 -5.68
C ARG A 122 -15.61 -3.11 -6.09
N VAL A 123 -14.68 -3.98 -6.43
CA VAL A 123 -13.38 -3.58 -6.99
C VAL A 123 -13.59 -3.21 -8.46
N TYR A 124 -13.64 -1.91 -8.77
CA TYR A 124 -13.52 -1.45 -10.15
C TYR A 124 -12.03 -1.52 -10.55
N GLY A 125 -11.76 -2.14 -11.70
CA GLY A 125 -10.43 -2.57 -12.14
C GLY A 125 -9.29 -1.57 -11.88
N ILE A 126 -8.21 -2.11 -11.32
CA ILE A 126 -6.91 -1.45 -11.18
C ILE A 126 -6.23 -1.44 -12.55
N PHE A 127 -5.70 -0.29 -12.97
CA PHE A 127 -4.95 -0.15 -14.22
C PHE A 127 -3.74 -1.10 -14.25
N TYR A 128 -3.77 -2.08 -15.15
CA TYR A 128 -2.57 -2.81 -15.56
C TYR A 128 -1.74 -1.94 -16.50
N GLY A 129 -0.80 -1.18 -15.94
CA GLY A 129 0.29 -0.58 -16.68
C GLY A 129 1.54 -1.45 -16.58
N THR A 130 1.60 -2.57 -17.31
CA THR A 130 2.91 -3.19 -17.58
C THR A 130 3.71 -2.24 -18.45
N TRP A 131 4.74 -1.60 -17.88
CA TRP A 131 5.75 -0.89 -18.64
C TRP A 131 6.54 -1.93 -19.46
N LYS A 132 6.02 -2.29 -20.64
CA LYS A 132 6.85 -2.92 -21.67
C LYS A 132 7.73 -1.81 -22.22
N GLY A 133 9.02 -1.86 -21.90
CA GLY A 133 10.02 -1.03 -22.55
C GLY A 133 9.86 -1.16 -24.06
N CYS A 134 9.79 -0.02 -24.75
CA CYS A 134 9.99 0.04 -26.18
C CYS A 134 11.44 -0.38 -26.48
N THR A 135 11.62 -1.64 -26.82
CA THR A 135 12.80 -2.13 -27.54
C THR A 135 12.34 -3.06 -28.65
N GLY A 136 12.53 -2.63 -29.90
CA GLY A 136 12.38 -3.42 -31.12
C GLY A 136 11.11 -3.12 -31.89
#